data_AF-A0A2D3VVI1-F1
#
_entry.id   AF-A0A2D3VVI1-F1
#
_cell.length_a   1.000
_cell.length_b   1.000
_cell.length_c   1.000
_cell.angle_alpha   90.00
_cell.angle_beta   90.00
_cell.angle_gamma   90.00
#
_symmetry.space_group_name_H-M   'P 1'
#
loop_
_entity.id
_entity.type
_entity.pdbx_description
1 polymer ?
#
loop_
_entity_poly.entity_id
_entity_poly.type
_entity_poly.pdbx_seq_one_letter_code
_entity_poly.pdbx_strand_id
1 'polypeptide(L)'
;MDGMTARIVGATPSELLVITYELTIDSIENAVKALKENNDSQFRRYINKSQNLTRELINTLNLSYEISLDLMRLYLFVNKSIITGLMKKSEQSLNDAKKVLSILLDGFSTVSNEHKKEQKPIVDNAQRLVAGFTYGKGMLNETVMNNGVNRGFRA
;
A
#
# COMPACT_ATOMS: atom_id res chain seq x y z
N MET A 1 -5.24 13.86 -3.74
CA MET A 1 -4.89 12.58 -3.06
C MET A 1 -6.03 11.56 -3.15
N ASP A 2 -7.11 11.89 -3.85
CA ASP A 2 -8.41 11.20 -3.74
C ASP A 2 -8.46 9.85 -4.47
N GLY A 3 -7.58 9.64 -5.46
CA GLY A 3 -7.50 8.37 -6.19
C GLY A 3 -6.98 7.20 -5.36
N MET A 4 -6.07 7.44 -4.41
CA MET A 4 -5.50 6.34 -3.60
C MET A 4 -6.45 5.89 -2.50
N THR A 5 -7.20 6.82 -1.92
CA THR A 5 -8.29 6.51 -0.96
C THR A 5 -9.35 5.64 -1.61
N ALA A 6 -9.78 5.99 -2.84
CA ALA A 6 -10.75 5.18 -3.58
C ALA A 6 -10.22 3.77 -3.89
N ARG A 7 -8.94 3.63 -4.28
CA ARG A 7 -8.30 2.31 -4.49
C ARG A 7 -8.28 1.47 -3.22
N ILE A 8 -7.90 2.06 -2.08
CA ILE A 8 -7.83 1.34 -0.79
C ILE A 8 -9.22 0.88 -0.34
N VAL A 9 -10.23 1.74 -0.47
CA VAL A 9 -11.60 1.43 -0.05
C VAL A 9 -12.20 0.28 -0.87
N GLY A 10 -11.86 0.18 -2.16
CA GLY A 10 -12.35 -0.89 -3.04
C GLY A 10 -11.50 -2.16 -3.07
N ALA A 11 -10.34 -2.17 -2.40
CA ALA A 11 -9.34 -3.23 -2.57
C ALA A 11 -9.78 -4.56 -1.93
N THR A 12 -9.47 -5.66 -2.62
CA THR A 12 -9.42 -7.01 -2.03
C THR A 12 -8.18 -7.16 -1.12
N PRO A 13 -8.08 -8.21 -0.29
CA PRO A 13 -6.86 -8.49 0.49
C PRO A 13 -5.58 -8.51 -0.34
N SER A 14 -5.60 -9.17 -1.51
CA SER A 14 -4.43 -9.21 -2.40
C SER A 14 -4.11 -7.85 -3.01
N GLU A 15 -5.12 -7.07 -3.40
CA GLU A 15 -4.93 -5.72 -3.93
C GLU A 15 -4.39 -4.76 -2.86
N LEU A 16 -4.82 -4.90 -1.60
CA LEU A 16 -4.31 -4.10 -0.50
C LEU A 16 -2.82 -4.40 -0.23
N LEU A 17 -2.41 -5.67 -0.35
CA LEU A 17 -1.01 -6.06 -0.27
C LEU A 17 -0.18 -5.39 -1.38
N VAL A 18 -0.66 -5.45 -2.63
CA VAL A 18 -0.03 -4.80 -3.79
C VAL A 18 0.11 -3.29 -3.57
N ILE A 19 -0.96 -2.63 -3.10
CA ILE A 19 -0.95 -1.19 -2.77
C ILE A 19 0.09 -0.89 -1.68
N THR A 20 0.24 -1.77 -0.69
CA THR A 20 1.22 -1.59 0.39
C THR A 20 2.65 -1.63 -0.14
N TYR A 21 2.94 -2.54 -1.09
CA TYR A 21 4.23 -2.57 -1.79
C TYR A 21 4.48 -1.30 -2.61
N GLU A 22 3.51 -0.88 -3.43
CA GLU A 22 3.58 0.36 -4.23
C GLU A 22 3.91 1.56 -3.33
N LEU A 23 3.15 1.73 -2.24
CA LEU A 23 3.37 2.82 -1.27
C LEU A 23 4.75 2.77 -0.61
N THR A 24 5.27 1.58 -0.35
CA THR A 24 6.58 1.41 0.28
C THR A 24 7.68 1.84 -0.69
N ILE A 25 7.61 1.38 -1.94
CA ILE A 25 8.55 1.75 -3.01
C ILE A 25 8.50 3.26 -3.27
N ASP A 26 7.30 3.83 -3.43
CA ASP A 26 7.12 5.27 -3.64
C ASP A 26 7.71 6.09 -2.49
N SER A 27 7.56 5.61 -1.25
CA SER A 27 8.14 6.27 -0.09
C SER A 27 9.67 6.21 -0.12
N ILE A 28 10.27 5.08 -0.53
CA ILE A 28 11.72 4.95 -0.71
C ILE A 28 12.22 5.90 -1.81
N GLU A 29 11.52 5.97 -2.95
CA GLU A 29 11.89 6.88 -4.05
C GLU A 29 11.84 8.34 -3.63
N ASN A 30 10.79 8.74 -2.91
CA ASN A 30 10.67 10.10 -2.40
C ASN A 30 11.72 10.42 -1.33
N ALA A 31 12.15 9.43 -0.54
CA ALA A 31 13.31 9.59 0.33
C ALA A 31 14.58 9.83 -0.50
N VAL A 32 14.84 9.06 -1.56
CA VAL A 32 16.00 9.27 -2.45
C VAL A 32 15.97 10.66 -3.09
N LYS A 33 14.81 11.13 -3.56
CA LYS A 33 14.65 12.49 -4.11
C LYS A 33 14.96 13.57 -3.06
N ALA A 34 14.35 13.48 -1.88
CA ALA A 34 14.59 14.43 -0.80
C ALA A 34 16.06 14.43 -0.33
N LEU A 35 16.74 13.27 -0.38
CA LEU A 35 18.17 13.17 -0.10
C LEU A 35 19.00 13.96 -1.11
N LYS A 36 18.71 13.83 -2.42
CA LYS A 36 19.39 14.58 -3.50
C LYS A 36 19.15 16.09 -3.40
N GLU A 37 17.97 16.48 -2.94
CA GLU A 37 17.58 17.88 -2.72
C GLU A 37 18.12 18.46 -1.40
N ASN A 38 18.86 17.67 -0.60
CA ASN A 38 19.33 18.05 0.75
C ASN A 38 18.18 18.45 1.71
N ASN A 39 16.98 17.92 1.49
CA ASN A 39 15.81 18.17 2.34
C ASN A 39 15.72 17.10 3.43
N ASP A 40 16.48 17.30 4.50
CA ASP A 40 16.62 16.35 5.61
C ASP A 40 15.31 16.03 6.34
N SER A 41 14.41 17.00 6.43
CA SER A 41 13.09 16.82 7.05
C SER A 41 12.22 15.86 6.23
N GLN A 42 12.09 16.11 4.92
CA GLN A 42 11.32 15.21 4.04
C GLN A 42 11.98 13.85 3.91
N PHE A 43 13.31 13.80 3.84
CA PHE A 43 14.06 12.54 3.83
C PHE A 43 13.67 11.65 5.01
N ARG A 44 13.77 12.17 6.23
CA ARG A 44 13.41 11.42 7.45
C ARG A 44 11.93 11.02 7.47
N ARG A 45 11.04 11.91 7.02
CA ARG A 45 9.60 11.62 6.92
C ARG A 45 9.33 10.42 6.01
N TYR A 46 9.92 10.39 4.82
CA TYR A 46 9.72 9.31 3.86
C TYR A 46 10.39 8.00 4.29
N ILE A 47 11.55 8.06 4.94
CA ILE A 47 12.18 6.90 5.58
C ILE A 47 11.29 6.29 6.66
N ASN A 48 10.76 7.11 7.56
CA ASN A 48 9.87 6.60 8.62
C ASN A 48 8.61 5.96 8.03
N LYS A 49 8.06 6.56 6.96
CA LYS A 49 6.92 6.01 6.24
C LYS A 49 7.25 4.64 5.61
N SER A 50 8.39 4.51 4.93
CA SER A 50 8.77 3.23 4.31
C SER A 50 9.07 2.14 5.34
N GLN A 51 9.69 2.48 6.48
CA GLN A 51 9.90 1.54 7.59
C GLN A 51 8.58 1.05 8.20
N ASN A 52 7.62 1.96 8.43
CA ASN A 52 6.32 1.59 8.96
C ASN A 52 5.58 0.62 8.03
N LEU A 53 5.52 0.93 6.74
CA LEU A 53 4.88 0.06 5.74
C LEU A 53 5.59 -1.30 5.64
N THR A 54 6.93 -1.32 5.67
CA THR A 54 7.70 -2.58 5.70
C THR A 54 7.40 -3.41 6.95
N ARG A 55 7.18 -2.76 8.10
CA ARG A 55 6.79 -3.43 9.33
C ARG A 55 5.38 -4.01 9.25
N GLU A 56 4.44 -3.33 8.59
CA GLU A 56 3.12 -3.89 8.32
C GLU A 56 3.20 -5.16 7.45
N LEU A 57 4.04 -5.17 6.41
CA LEU A 57 4.29 -6.38 5.60
C LEU A 57 4.82 -7.55 6.45
N ILE A 58 5.67 -7.26 7.44
CA ILE A 58 6.19 -8.26 8.38
C ILE A 58 5.09 -8.78 9.30
N ASN A 59 4.33 -7.87 9.92
CA ASN A 59 3.33 -8.20 10.93
C ASN A 59 2.13 -8.98 10.35
N THR A 60 1.88 -8.85 9.05
CA THR A 60 0.78 -9.52 8.36
C THR A 60 1.12 -10.92 7.84
N LEU A 61 2.37 -11.37 7.97
CA LEU A 61 2.77 -12.72 7.56
C LEU A 61 2.12 -13.80 8.44
N ASN A 62 1.49 -14.78 7.80
CA ASN A 62 1.08 -16.02 8.45
C ASN A 62 2.24 -17.03 8.46
N LEU A 63 2.91 -17.18 9.60
CA LEU A 63 4.07 -18.06 9.78
C LEU A 63 3.75 -19.57 9.80
N SER A 64 2.48 -19.94 9.62
CA SER A 64 2.09 -21.36 9.45
C SER A 64 2.53 -21.93 8.10
N TYR A 65 2.85 -21.08 7.13
CA TYR A 65 3.36 -21.48 5.81
C TYR A 65 4.88 -21.34 5.76
N GLU A 66 5.56 -22.34 5.20
CA GLU A 66 7.02 -22.37 5.10
C GLU A 66 7.60 -21.16 4.34
N ILE A 67 6.96 -20.77 3.23
CA ILE A 67 7.36 -19.61 2.41
C ILE A 67 7.36 -18.29 3.19
N SER A 68 6.57 -18.19 4.26
CA SER A 68 6.52 -16.99 5.09
C SER A 68 7.83 -16.72 5.80
N LEU A 69 8.64 -17.75 6.08
CA LEU A 69 9.97 -17.57 6.66
C LEU A 69 10.94 -16.91 5.67
N ASP A 70 10.84 -17.24 4.39
CA ASP A 70 11.66 -16.62 3.35
C ASP A 70 11.22 -15.17 3.09
N LEU A 71 9.91 -14.91 3.06
CA LEU A 71 9.38 -13.55 3.00
C LEU A 71 9.82 -12.71 4.20
N MET A 72 9.78 -13.27 5.40
CA MET A 72 10.26 -12.61 6.62
C MET A 72 11.73 -12.20 6.48
N ARG A 73 12.60 -13.10 6.00
CA ARG A 73 14.03 -12.80 5.78
C ARG A 73 14.23 -11.67 4.78
N LEU A 74 13.46 -11.66 3.67
CA LEU A 74 13.52 -10.60 2.67
C LEU A 74 13.05 -9.25 3.24
N TYR A 75 11.97 -9.21 4.00
CA TYR A 75 11.51 -7.97 4.63
C TYR A 75 12.47 -7.45 5.70
N LEU A 76 13.10 -8.34 6.47
CA LEU A 76 14.15 -7.95 7.42
C LEU A 76 15.37 -7.35 6.71
N PHE A 77 15.77 -7.92 5.56
CA PHE A 77 16.79 -7.32 4.70
C PHE A 77 16.39 -5.93 4.22
N VAL A 78 15.17 -5.78 3.68
CA VAL A 78 14.62 -4.48 3.24
C VAL A 78 14.68 -3.45 4.37
N ASN A 79 14.19 -3.80 5.55
CA ASN A 79 14.19 -2.91 6.71
C ASN A 79 15.63 -2.51 7.12
N LYS A 80 16.56 -3.47 7.15
CA LYS A 80 17.98 -3.20 7.43
C LYS A 80 18.60 -2.26 6.40
N SER A 81 18.28 -2.43 5.12
CA SER A 81 18.74 -1.57 4.03
C SER A 81 18.18 -0.14 4.14
N ILE A 82 16.91 0.02 4.52
CA ILE A 82 16.31 1.33 4.80
C ILE A 82 16.99 2.02 5.99
N ILE A 83 17.20 1.31 7.11
CA ILE A 83 17.93 1.83 8.28
C ILE A 83 19.36 2.25 7.90
N THR A 84 20.04 1.44 7.08
CA THR A 84 21.39 1.75 6.59
C THR A 84 21.38 3.01 5.71
N GLY A 85 20.39 3.15 4.84
CA GLY A 85 20.16 4.34 4.02
C GLY A 85 19.97 5.60 4.87
N LEU A 86 19.22 5.51 5.98
CA LEU A 86 19.06 6.61 6.93
C LEU A 86 20.38 6.99 7.61
N MET A 87 21.06 6.00 8.19
CA MET A 87 22.26 6.22 9.01
C MET A 87 23.45 6.70 8.19
N LYS A 88 23.63 6.15 7.00
CA LYS A 88 24.77 6.44 6.12
C LYS A 88 24.44 7.43 5.01
N LYS A 89 23.20 7.94 4.93
CA LYS A 89 22.71 8.75 3.81
C LYS A 89 23.01 8.09 2.45
N SER A 90 22.87 6.76 2.40
CA SER A 90 23.26 5.96 1.23
C SER A 90 22.07 5.74 0.30
N GLU A 91 22.09 6.39 -0.86
CA GLU A 91 21.14 6.13 -1.94
C GLU A 91 21.18 4.66 -2.40
N GLN A 92 22.37 4.06 -2.47
CA GLN A 92 22.53 2.67 -2.88
C GLN A 92 21.77 1.72 -1.97
N SER A 93 21.87 1.87 -0.65
CA SER A 93 21.12 1.03 0.30
C SER A 93 19.60 1.16 0.13
N LEU A 94 19.11 2.36 -0.20
CA LEU A 94 17.68 2.57 -0.50
C LEU A 94 17.27 1.90 -1.82
N ASN A 95 18.12 1.97 -2.84
CA ASN A 95 17.89 1.30 -4.11
C ASN A 95 17.93 -0.24 -3.99
N ASP A 96 18.78 -0.80 -3.12
CA ASP A 96 18.81 -2.23 -2.84
C ASP A 96 17.50 -2.71 -2.19
N ALA A 97 16.98 -1.93 -1.22
CA ALA A 97 15.67 -2.19 -0.60
C ALA A 97 14.55 -2.15 -1.66
N LYS A 98 14.53 -1.12 -2.50
CA LYS A 98 13.58 -0.97 -3.60
C LYS A 98 13.64 -2.16 -4.55
N LYS A 99 14.84 -2.61 -4.95
CA LYS A 99 15.01 -3.73 -5.90
C LYS A 99 14.34 -5.01 -5.41
N VAL A 100 14.50 -5.36 -4.13
CA VAL A 100 13.85 -6.54 -3.54
C VAL A 100 12.33 -6.37 -3.52
N LEU A 101 11.83 -5.20 -3.08
CA LEU A 101 10.40 -4.92 -3.06
C LEU A 101 9.78 -4.94 -4.47
N SER A 102 10.48 -4.48 -5.50
CA SER A 102 9.99 -4.49 -6.88
C SER A 102 9.82 -5.90 -7.44
N ILE A 103 10.75 -6.82 -7.12
CA ILE A 103 10.63 -8.24 -7.53
C ILE A 103 9.44 -8.89 -6.84
N LEU A 104 9.25 -8.63 -5.54
CA LEU A 104 8.11 -9.16 -4.80
C LEU A 104 6.79 -8.57 -5.30
N LEU A 105 6.74 -7.26 -5.56
CA LEU A 105 5.57 -6.58 -6.12
C LEU A 105 5.14 -7.22 -7.44
N ASP A 106 6.07 -7.53 -8.34
CA ASP A 106 5.77 -8.17 -9.62
C ASP A 106 5.12 -9.55 -9.44
N GLY A 107 5.69 -10.38 -8.56
CA GLY A 107 5.13 -11.69 -8.22
C GLY A 107 3.73 -11.61 -7.61
N PHE A 108 3.54 -10.75 -6.59
CA PHE A 108 2.25 -10.59 -5.93
C PHE A 108 1.20 -9.90 -6.80
N SER A 109 1.61 -9.03 -7.72
CA SER A 109 0.69 -8.40 -8.68
C SER A 109 0.11 -9.42 -9.65
N THR A 110 0.95 -10.35 -10.14
CA THR A 110 0.50 -11.47 -10.98
C THR A 110 -0.55 -12.31 -10.27
N VAL A 111 -0.26 -12.75 -9.04
CA VAL A 111 -1.19 -13.54 -8.22
C VAL A 111 -2.48 -12.78 -7.91
N SER A 112 -2.39 -11.49 -7.58
CA SER A 112 -3.58 -10.66 -7.32
C SER A 112 -4.48 -10.52 -8.54
N ASN A 113 -3.91 -10.48 -9.75
CA ASN A 113 -4.67 -10.38 -10.99
C ASN A 113 -5.38 -11.70 -11.34
N GLU A 114 -4.75 -12.84 -11.07
CA GLU A 114 -5.33 -14.17 -11.30
C GLU A 114 -6.54 -14.44 -10.39
N HIS A 115 -6.43 -14.10 -9.09
CA HIS A 115 -7.46 -14.39 -8.09
C HIS A 115 -8.50 -13.27 -7.89
N LYS A 116 -8.51 -12.25 -8.76
CA LYS A 116 -9.35 -11.05 -8.61
C LYS A 116 -10.85 -11.34 -8.57
N LYS A 117 -11.31 -12.42 -9.21
CA LYS A 117 -12.74 -12.80 -9.26
C LYS A 117 -13.21 -13.58 -8.02
N GLU A 118 -12.27 -14.14 -7.27
CA GLU A 118 -12.56 -15.05 -6.14
C GLU A 118 -12.66 -14.28 -4.81
N GLN A 119 -12.07 -13.09 -4.75
CA GLN A 119 -11.97 -12.30 -3.54
C GLN A 119 -12.98 -11.16 -3.52
N LYS A 120 -13.63 -10.96 -2.37
CA LYS A 120 -14.52 -9.81 -2.14
C LYS A 120 -13.70 -8.61 -1.62
N PRO A 121 -14.11 -7.36 -1.92
CA PRO A 121 -13.52 -6.18 -1.30
C PRO A 121 -13.60 -6.26 0.23
N ILE A 122 -12.56 -5.79 0.92
CA ILE A 122 -12.48 -5.87 2.39
C ILE A 122 -13.50 -4.93 3.04
N VAL A 123 -13.80 -3.81 2.39
CA VAL A 123 -14.72 -2.80 2.91
C VAL A 123 -16.14 -3.10 2.42
N ASP A 124 -16.89 -3.88 3.21
CA ASP A 124 -18.28 -4.26 2.90
C ASP A 124 -19.24 -3.06 2.79
N ASN A 125 -18.93 -1.95 3.49
CA ASN A 125 -19.75 -0.73 3.56
C ASN A 125 -19.18 0.45 2.77
N ALA A 126 -18.22 0.22 1.87
CA ALA A 126 -17.84 1.26 0.92
C ALA A 126 -19.10 1.67 0.16
N GLN A 127 -19.45 2.95 0.16
CA GLN A 127 -20.59 3.44 -0.62
C GLN A 127 -20.43 2.94 -2.05
N ARG A 128 -21.20 1.92 -2.43
CA ARG A 128 -21.24 1.45 -3.81
C ARG A 128 -21.81 2.62 -4.60
N LEU A 129 -20.94 3.32 -5.33
CA LEU A 129 -21.37 4.25 -6.37
C LEU A 129 -22.01 3.40 -7.47
N VAL A 130 -23.27 3.01 -7.25
CA VAL A 130 -24.09 2.36 -8.25
C VAL A 130 -24.54 3.47 -9.18
N ALA A 131 -23.78 3.72 -10.23
CA ALA A 131 -24.26 4.45 -11.40
C ALA A 131 -25.27 3.55 -12.15
N GLY A 132 -26.42 3.30 -11.52
CA GLY A 132 -27.43 2.38 -12.00
C GLY A 132 -28.61 3.10 -12.63
N PHE A 133 -28.65 3.13 -13.95
CA PHE A 133 -29.83 2.94 -14.82
C PHE A 133 -31.10 3.79 -14.68
N THR A 134 -31.19 4.78 -13.78
CA THR A 134 -32.49 5.44 -13.51
C THR A 134 -32.59 6.93 -13.84
N TYR A 135 -31.72 7.54 -14.65
CA TYR A 135 -31.99 8.89 -15.20
C TYR A 135 -31.45 9.04 -16.63
N GLY A 136 -32.31 9.56 -17.52
CA GLY A 136 -32.05 9.78 -18.94
C GLY A 136 -31.01 10.87 -19.24
N LYS A 137 -30.63 10.97 -20.52
CA LYS A 137 -29.70 11.96 -21.07
C LYS A 137 -29.82 13.34 -20.38
N GLY A 138 -28.79 13.70 -19.60
CA GLY A 138 -28.49 15.12 -19.29
C GLY A 138 -28.63 15.61 -17.85
N MET A 139 -29.05 14.80 -16.87
CA MET A 139 -29.03 15.22 -15.46
C MET A 139 -28.38 14.17 -14.56
N LEU A 140 -27.16 14.48 -14.11
CA LEU A 140 -26.46 13.76 -13.04
C LEU A 140 -27.09 14.19 -11.70
N ASN A 141 -28.04 13.41 -11.19
CA ASN A 141 -28.46 13.51 -9.80
C ASN A 141 -27.82 12.38 -9.01
N GLU A 142 -26.80 12.70 -8.23
CA GLU A 142 -26.15 11.79 -7.27
C GLU A 142 -27.11 11.57 -6.09
N THR A 143 -27.75 10.40 -6.02
CA THR A 143 -28.54 10.05 -4.83
C THR A 143 -27.64 9.30 -3.86
N VAL A 144 -27.11 10.01 -2.87
CA VAL A 144 -26.36 9.41 -1.77
C VAL A 144 -27.34 8.62 -0.91
N MET A 145 -27.40 7.30 -1.07
CA MET A 145 -28.09 6.44 -0.11
C MET A 145 -27.31 6.44 1.21
N ASN A 146 -27.71 7.34 2.11
CA ASN A 146 -27.30 7.33 3.51
C ASN A 146 -28.14 6.30 4.26
N ASN A 147 -27.75 5.02 4.19
CA ASN A 147 -28.25 4.06 5.16
C ASN A 147 -27.58 4.38 6.50
N GLY A 148 -28.35 5.00 7.40
CA GLY A 148 -27.92 5.60 8.66
C GLY A 148 -27.29 4.61 9.65
N VAL A 149 -26.05 4.21 9.38
CA VAL A 149 -25.22 3.46 10.32
C VAL A 149 -23.95 4.29 10.58
N ASN A 150 -23.80 4.64 11.85
CA ASN A 150 -22.75 5.47 12.43
C ASN A 150 -21.40 5.41 11.70
N ARG A 151 -20.98 6.55 11.16
CA ARG A 151 -19.61 6.79 10.68
C ARG A 151 -18.74 7.31 11.84
N GLY A 152 -18.50 6.49 12.87
CA GLY A 152 -17.69 6.94 14.01
C GLY A 152 -17.27 5.85 14.99
N PHE A 153 -16.05 6.03 15.53
CA PHE A 153 -15.53 5.34 16.72
C PHE A 153 -16.50 5.50 17.89
N ARG A 154 -16.75 4.42 18.63
CA ARG A 154 -17.32 4.51 19.98
C ARG A 154 -16.14 4.64 20.94
N ALA A 155 -16.01 5.80 21.56
CA ALA A 155 -15.14 6.01 22.71
C ALA A 155 -15.66 5.20 23.91
#